data_AF-A0A955X9I7-F1
#
_entry.id   AF-A0A955X9I7-F1
#
_cell.length_a   1.000
_cell.length_b   1.000
_cell.length_c   1.000
_cell.angle_alpha   90.00
_cell.angle_beta   90.00
_cell.angle_gamma   90.00
#
_symmetry.space_group_name_H-M   'P 1'
#
loop_
_entity.id
_entity.type
_entity.pdbx_description
1 polymer ?
#
loop_
_entity_poly.entity_id
_entity_poly.type
_entity_poly.pdbx_seq_one_letter_code
_entity_poly.pdbx_strand_id
1 'polypeptide(L)'
;MAKLIEHLSSHQLAGNALWRWLAMVVTVLILAAVAALIGRLARRRVPEPTTPTRYLAPVMATAALARTRGWLWLLIGIGPAQRWVHPEATTAEVIRFVWTVALGIQVGVWAVGALEAGLSRERARREAEGRLAEISSFALIRTVGQAVVWALILVVILANLGVEISTLVASLGVGGIAVALAAQNLLGDLFASLSIILDRPFEVGDFVVVGSLRGTVKRIGLKTTRVQSLDGEQIVFGNADLLTSRVQNFKHMQERRVTLRFGVLYSSTSEQVAKMPGRVKQIIEAQEGLRFDRAHFAGFGASSLDFEVIYWVLSSDYVRFMDLQQAVNLAVMTAVREEGMDFAFPSQSVYLETVPKGLLRAT
;
A
#
# COMPACT_ATOMS: atom_id res chain seq x y z
N MET A 1 34.22 -12.06 -65.53
CA MET A 1 33.26 -11.19 -64.83
C MET A 1 32.32 -10.45 -65.79
N ALA A 2 32.83 -9.77 -66.83
CA ALA A 2 32.02 -9.01 -67.79
C ALA A 2 30.93 -9.84 -68.51
N LYS A 3 31.25 -11.03 -69.05
CA LYS A 3 30.26 -11.92 -69.70
C LYS A 3 29.15 -12.44 -68.78
N LEU A 4 29.42 -12.54 -67.47
CA LEU A 4 28.44 -12.98 -66.47
C LEU A 4 27.43 -11.86 -66.18
N ILE A 5 27.91 -10.61 -66.10
CA ILE A 5 27.08 -9.43 -65.86
C ILE A 5 26.16 -9.17 -67.06
N GLU A 6 26.68 -9.35 -68.27
CA GLU A 6 25.95 -9.20 -69.54
C GLU A 6 24.87 -10.28 -69.75
N HIS A 7 25.09 -11.50 -69.24
CA HIS A 7 24.10 -12.57 -69.24
C HIS A 7 23.02 -12.41 -68.16
N LEU A 8 23.38 -11.81 -67.03
CA LEU A 8 22.47 -11.51 -65.91
C LEU A 8 21.64 -10.22 -66.13
N SER A 9 22.06 -9.34 -67.04
CA SER A 9 21.31 -8.15 -67.43
C SER A 9 20.29 -8.42 -68.55
N SER A 10 20.47 -9.48 -69.34
CA SER A 10 19.57 -9.84 -70.44
C SER A 10 18.29 -10.56 -69.99
N HIS A 11 18.29 -11.18 -68.81
CA HIS A 11 17.12 -11.85 -68.25
C HIS A 11 16.42 -10.97 -67.22
N GLN A 12 15.15 -10.65 -67.48
CA GLN A 12 14.29 -9.92 -66.55
C GLN A 12 13.36 -10.89 -65.82
N LEU A 13 13.28 -10.74 -64.49
CA LEU A 13 12.35 -11.47 -63.64
C LEU A 13 11.51 -10.44 -62.87
N ALA A 14 10.19 -10.47 -63.05
CA ALA A 14 9.25 -9.52 -62.43
C ALA A 14 9.67 -8.04 -62.62
N GLY A 15 9.96 -7.64 -63.87
CA GLY A 15 10.32 -6.27 -64.25
C GLY A 15 11.70 -5.80 -63.78
N ASN A 16 12.51 -6.66 -63.16
CA ASN A 16 13.84 -6.34 -62.65
C ASN A 16 14.90 -7.27 -63.25
N ALA A 17 16.09 -6.74 -63.54
CA ALA A 17 17.21 -7.53 -64.03
C ALA A 17 17.66 -8.58 -62.98
N LEU A 18 18.08 -9.77 -63.42
CA LEU A 18 18.43 -10.90 -62.55
C LEU A 18 19.51 -10.55 -61.51
N TRP A 19 20.45 -9.68 -61.86
CA TRP A 19 21.51 -9.22 -60.95
C TRP A 19 20.98 -8.48 -59.72
N ARG A 20 19.82 -7.81 -59.83
CA ARG A 20 19.17 -7.07 -58.72
C ARG A 20 18.62 -8.03 -57.67
N TRP A 21 18.02 -9.13 -58.12
CA TRP A 21 17.58 -10.24 -57.26
C TRP A 21 18.76 -10.93 -56.58
N LEU A 22 19.86 -11.13 -57.31
CA LEU A 22 21.08 -11.73 -56.77
C LEU A 22 21.72 -10.82 -55.71
N ALA A 23 21.77 -9.50 -55.95
CA ALA A 23 22.22 -8.51 -54.97
C ALA A 23 21.34 -8.48 -53.71
N MET A 24 20.02 -8.62 -53.86
CA MET A 24 19.07 -8.73 -52.75
C MET A 24 19.37 -9.97 -51.88
N VAL A 25 19.47 -11.15 -52.49
CA VAL A 25 19.76 -12.40 -51.77
C VAL A 25 21.11 -12.33 -51.04
N VAL A 26 22.15 -11.84 -51.71
CA VAL A 26 23.48 -11.65 -51.09
C VAL A 26 23.39 -10.67 -49.92
N THR A 27 22.66 -9.56 -50.04
CA THR A 27 22.47 -8.60 -48.95
C THR A 27 21.76 -9.23 -47.76
N VAL A 28 20.68 -10.00 -48.00
CA VAL A 28 19.94 -10.71 -46.94
C VAL A 28 20.84 -11.70 -46.21
N LEU A 29 21.61 -12.51 -46.95
CA LEU A 29 22.52 -13.51 -46.39
C LEU A 29 23.65 -12.87 -45.58
N ILE A 30 24.23 -11.77 -46.05
CA ILE A 30 25.25 -11.02 -45.31
C ILE A 30 24.66 -10.45 -44.02
N LEU A 31 23.51 -9.78 -44.08
CA LEU A 31 22.86 -9.21 -42.89
C LEU A 31 22.50 -10.29 -41.87
N ALA A 32 21.98 -11.43 -42.33
CA ALA A 32 21.65 -12.54 -41.45
C ALA A 32 22.90 -13.21 -40.85
N ALA A 33 23.97 -13.37 -41.64
CA ALA A 33 25.24 -13.90 -41.15
C ALA A 33 25.90 -12.96 -40.12
N VAL A 34 25.89 -11.65 -40.37
CA VAL A 34 26.38 -10.62 -39.44
C VAL A 34 25.56 -10.64 -38.15
N ALA A 35 24.24 -10.65 -38.23
CA ALA A 35 23.38 -10.70 -37.04
C ALA A 35 23.56 -12.00 -36.25
N ALA A 36 23.71 -13.14 -36.92
CA ALA A 36 24.02 -14.42 -36.28
C ALA A 36 25.42 -14.41 -35.64
N LEU A 37 26.42 -13.80 -36.27
CA LEU A 37 27.78 -13.67 -35.74
C LEU A 37 27.80 -12.77 -34.49
N ILE A 38 27.15 -11.61 -34.55
CA ILE A 38 26.96 -10.72 -33.39
C ILE A 38 26.26 -11.47 -32.26
N GLY A 39 25.20 -12.22 -32.57
CA GLY A 39 24.50 -13.04 -31.59
C GLY A 39 25.35 -14.16 -30.97
N ARG A 40 26.30 -14.75 -31.72
CA ARG A 40 27.26 -15.75 -31.20
C ARG A 40 28.35 -15.10 -30.35
N LEU A 41 28.90 -13.96 -30.78
CA LEU A 41 29.93 -13.22 -30.05
C LEU A 41 29.39 -12.63 -28.75
N ALA A 42 28.18 -12.07 -28.78
CA ALA A 42 27.47 -11.57 -27.61
C ALA A 42 27.28 -12.69 -26.57
N ARG A 43 26.91 -13.91 -26.99
CA ARG A 43 26.79 -15.07 -26.07
C ARG A 43 28.12 -15.48 -25.42
N ARG A 44 29.25 -15.34 -26.12
CA ARG A 44 30.58 -15.68 -25.59
C ARG A 44 31.14 -14.66 -24.59
N ARG A 45 30.66 -13.41 -24.64
CA ARG A 45 31.14 -12.31 -23.77
C ARG A 45 30.31 -12.14 -22.50
N VAL A 46 29.31 -12.98 -22.27
CA VAL A 46 28.47 -12.90 -21.06
C VAL A 46 29.10 -13.76 -19.98
N PRO A 47 29.60 -13.17 -18.89
CA PRO A 47 30.04 -13.95 -17.75
C PRO A 47 28.88 -14.76 -17.17
N GLU A 48 29.19 -15.95 -16.66
CA GLU A 48 28.24 -16.78 -15.92
C GLU A 48 27.56 -15.98 -14.78
N PRO A 49 26.36 -16.38 -14.32
CA PRO A 49 25.51 -15.60 -13.41
C PRO A 49 26.06 -15.44 -11.97
N THR A 50 27.36 -15.58 -11.76
CA THR A 50 28.00 -15.71 -10.46
C THR A 50 28.45 -14.39 -9.82
N THR A 51 28.34 -13.24 -10.50
CA THR A 51 28.77 -11.94 -9.94
C THR A 51 27.65 -10.88 -9.83
N PRO A 52 27.45 -10.22 -8.67
CA PRO A 52 26.14 -9.63 -8.37
C PRO A 52 25.84 -8.24 -8.96
N THR A 53 26.77 -7.49 -9.55
CA THR A 53 26.68 -6.03 -9.33
C THR A 53 26.77 -5.04 -10.48
N ARG A 54 26.92 -5.38 -11.78
CA ARG A 54 27.08 -4.25 -12.76
C ARG A 54 26.45 -4.29 -14.15
N TYR A 55 25.83 -5.39 -14.57
CA TYR A 55 25.45 -5.53 -15.98
C TYR A 55 24.03 -6.10 -16.15
N LEU A 56 23.01 -5.26 -15.89
CA LEU A 56 21.59 -5.58 -16.16
C LEU A 56 21.31 -5.66 -17.67
N ALA A 57 21.73 -4.65 -18.42
CA ALA A 57 21.51 -4.57 -19.87
C ALA A 57 22.17 -5.74 -20.65
N PRO A 58 23.41 -6.18 -20.36
CA PRO A 58 24.03 -7.31 -21.06
C PRO A 58 23.33 -8.66 -20.81
N VAL A 59 22.85 -8.92 -19.60
CA VAL A 59 22.12 -10.18 -19.28
C VAL A 59 20.74 -10.21 -19.94
N MET A 60 20.02 -9.07 -19.91
CA MET A 60 18.73 -8.94 -20.60
C MET A 60 18.90 -9.06 -22.13
N ALA A 61 19.93 -8.42 -22.69
CA ALA A 61 20.24 -8.50 -24.11
C ALA A 61 20.58 -9.93 -24.53
N THR A 62 21.25 -10.71 -23.70
CA THR A 62 21.69 -12.06 -24.09
C THR A 62 20.64 -13.13 -23.88
N ALA A 63 19.75 -12.99 -22.90
CA ALA A 63 18.52 -13.78 -22.82
C ALA A 63 17.61 -13.53 -24.04
N ALA A 64 17.47 -12.26 -24.45
CA ALA A 64 16.74 -11.86 -25.65
C ALA A 64 17.37 -12.44 -26.95
N LEU A 65 18.70 -12.32 -27.09
CA LEU A 65 19.46 -12.87 -28.23
C LEU A 65 19.46 -14.40 -28.27
N ALA A 66 19.43 -15.07 -27.10
CA ALA A 66 19.40 -16.52 -27.03
C ALA A 66 18.13 -17.12 -27.63
N ARG A 67 17.01 -16.41 -27.46
CA ARG A 67 15.67 -16.82 -27.91
C ARG A 67 15.38 -16.49 -29.38
N THR A 68 16.30 -15.77 -30.03
CA THR A 68 16.21 -15.38 -31.44
C THR A 68 16.56 -16.56 -32.36
N ARG A 69 15.63 -16.98 -33.22
CA ARG A 69 15.87 -18.05 -34.20
C ARG A 69 16.55 -17.49 -35.46
N GLY A 70 17.55 -18.22 -35.99
CA GLY A 70 18.37 -17.75 -37.12
C GLY A 70 17.60 -17.41 -38.40
N TRP A 71 16.47 -18.07 -38.65
CA TRP A 71 15.63 -17.80 -39.83
C TRP A 71 14.91 -16.45 -39.79
N LEU A 72 14.68 -15.87 -38.61
CA LEU A 72 14.05 -14.55 -38.48
C LEU A 72 14.95 -13.44 -39.02
N TRP A 73 16.27 -13.61 -38.94
CA TRP A 73 17.21 -12.65 -39.53
C TRP A 73 17.17 -12.64 -41.05
N LEU A 74 16.82 -13.76 -41.68
CA LEU A 74 16.60 -13.80 -43.13
C LEU A 74 15.38 -12.93 -43.47
N LEU A 75 14.29 -13.02 -42.71
CA LEU A 75 13.09 -12.21 -42.94
C LEU A 75 13.32 -10.73 -42.65
N ILE A 76 14.03 -10.37 -41.58
CA ILE A 76 14.37 -8.98 -41.24
C ILE A 76 15.33 -8.38 -42.29
N GLY A 77 16.22 -9.19 -42.87
CA GLY A 77 17.13 -8.77 -43.93
C GLY A 77 16.42 -8.36 -45.22
N ILE A 78 15.20 -8.85 -45.46
CA ILE A 78 14.44 -8.57 -46.70
C ILE A 78 14.10 -7.07 -46.82
N GLY A 79 13.77 -6.38 -45.72
CA GLY A 79 13.39 -4.97 -45.73
C GLY A 79 14.48 -4.06 -46.31
N PRO A 80 15.68 -3.98 -45.70
CA PRO A 80 16.80 -3.21 -46.23
C PRO A 80 17.28 -3.67 -47.62
N ALA A 81 17.01 -4.92 -47.99
CA ALA A 81 17.37 -5.47 -49.29
C ALA A 81 16.39 -5.07 -50.41
N GLN A 82 15.21 -4.52 -50.08
CA GLN A 82 14.29 -3.95 -51.08
C GLN A 82 14.89 -2.78 -51.85
N ARG A 83 15.93 -2.09 -51.36
CA ARG A 83 16.61 -1.04 -52.13
C ARG A 83 17.15 -1.50 -53.49
N TRP A 84 17.41 -2.81 -53.62
CA TRP A 84 17.98 -3.37 -54.83
C TRP A 84 16.93 -3.71 -55.88
N VAL A 85 15.68 -3.97 -55.51
CA VAL A 85 14.62 -4.44 -56.41
C VAL A 85 13.45 -3.46 -56.32
N HIS A 86 12.85 -3.06 -57.45
CA HIS A 86 11.59 -2.30 -57.42
C HIS A 86 10.44 -3.26 -57.69
N PRO A 87 9.88 -3.90 -56.65
CA PRO A 87 8.71 -4.76 -56.81
C PRO A 87 7.49 -3.94 -57.21
N GLU A 88 6.56 -4.58 -57.90
CA GLU A 88 5.21 -4.07 -58.13
C GLU A 88 4.53 -3.72 -56.79
N ALA A 89 3.61 -2.73 -56.79
CA ALA A 89 3.03 -2.16 -55.57
C ALA A 89 2.48 -3.20 -54.58
N THR A 90 1.77 -4.20 -55.10
CA THR A 90 1.21 -5.34 -54.33
C THR A 90 2.30 -6.19 -53.67
N THR A 91 3.36 -6.51 -54.42
CA THR A 91 4.50 -7.27 -53.90
C THR A 91 5.26 -6.47 -52.85
N ALA A 92 5.39 -5.16 -53.02
CA ALA A 92 6.02 -4.27 -52.05
C ALA A 92 5.26 -4.23 -50.71
N GLU A 93 3.93 -4.19 -50.75
CA GLU A 93 3.05 -4.23 -49.57
C GLU A 93 3.17 -5.56 -48.81
N VAL A 94 3.10 -6.69 -49.52
CA VAL A 94 3.25 -8.02 -48.92
C VAL A 94 4.61 -8.16 -48.24
N ILE A 95 5.69 -7.70 -48.89
CA ILE A 95 7.02 -7.74 -48.30
C ILE A 95 7.10 -6.84 -47.05
N ARG A 96 6.57 -5.61 -47.09
CA ARG A 96 6.51 -4.73 -45.91
C ARG A 96 5.73 -5.37 -44.78
N PHE A 97 4.61 -6.01 -45.07
CA PHE A 97 3.82 -6.74 -44.07
C PHE A 97 4.61 -7.88 -43.41
N VAL A 98 5.17 -8.79 -44.22
CA VAL A 98 5.97 -9.91 -43.71
C VAL A 98 7.17 -9.41 -42.90
N TRP A 99 7.82 -8.34 -43.35
CA TRP A 99 8.94 -7.72 -42.65
C TRP A 99 8.54 -7.11 -41.31
N THR A 100 7.45 -6.33 -41.26
CA THR A 100 6.93 -5.74 -40.02
C THR A 100 6.49 -6.81 -39.03
N VAL A 101 5.86 -7.88 -39.49
CA VAL A 101 5.49 -9.02 -38.64
C VAL A 101 6.74 -9.71 -38.09
N ALA A 102 7.74 -9.98 -38.93
CA ALA A 102 8.99 -10.59 -38.51
C ALA A 102 9.74 -9.73 -37.49
N LEU A 103 9.80 -8.41 -37.72
CA LEU A 103 10.43 -7.46 -36.80
C LEU A 103 9.64 -7.35 -35.49
N GLY A 104 8.31 -7.25 -35.55
CA GLY A 104 7.44 -7.17 -34.38
C GLY A 104 7.56 -8.40 -33.49
N ILE A 105 7.52 -9.61 -34.07
CA ILE A 105 7.77 -10.87 -33.35
C ILE A 105 9.15 -10.85 -32.71
N GLN A 106 10.18 -10.42 -33.44
CA GLN A 106 11.54 -10.39 -32.94
C GLN A 106 11.72 -9.43 -31.76
N VAL A 107 11.14 -8.23 -31.85
CA VAL A 107 11.10 -7.24 -30.77
C VAL A 107 10.32 -7.78 -29.58
N GLY A 108 9.21 -8.49 -29.80
CA GLY A 108 8.45 -9.13 -28.72
C GLY A 108 9.22 -10.20 -27.99
N VAL A 109 9.89 -11.09 -28.74
CA VAL A 109 10.77 -12.10 -28.15
C VAL A 109 11.88 -11.46 -27.32
N TRP A 110 12.43 -10.33 -27.78
CA TRP A 110 13.42 -9.57 -27.02
C TRP A 110 12.84 -8.92 -25.77
N ALA A 111 11.70 -8.24 -25.88
CA ALA A 111 11.03 -7.59 -24.77
C ALA A 111 10.60 -8.60 -23.68
N VAL A 112 10.05 -9.75 -24.09
CA VAL A 112 9.70 -10.84 -23.17
C VAL A 112 10.94 -11.46 -22.53
N GLY A 113 12.01 -11.70 -23.32
CA GLY A 113 13.27 -12.21 -22.79
C GLY A 113 13.92 -11.26 -21.77
N ALA A 114 13.85 -9.96 -22.05
CA ALA A 114 14.31 -8.89 -21.16
C ALA A 114 13.48 -8.83 -19.87
N LEU A 115 12.14 -8.89 -19.99
CA LEU A 115 11.23 -8.94 -18.84
C LEU A 115 11.50 -10.16 -17.96
N GLU A 116 11.64 -11.36 -18.56
CA GLU A 116 11.93 -12.58 -17.82
C GLU A 116 13.30 -12.54 -17.13
N ALA A 117 14.33 -11.99 -17.78
CA ALA A 117 15.65 -11.84 -17.19
C ALA A 117 15.67 -10.83 -16.02
N GLY A 118 14.89 -9.76 -16.10
CA GLY A 118 14.71 -8.81 -15.00
C GLY A 118 14.01 -9.45 -13.80
N LEU A 119 12.91 -10.16 -14.05
CA LEU A 119 12.11 -10.82 -13.01
C LEU A 119 12.85 -11.99 -12.35
N SER A 120 13.60 -12.79 -13.13
CA SER A 120 14.34 -13.94 -12.59
C SER A 120 15.49 -13.52 -11.67
N ARG A 121 16.12 -12.36 -11.93
CA ARG A 121 17.16 -11.80 -11.07
C ARG A 121 16.60 -11.34 -9.72
N GLU A 122 15.48 -10.61 -9.75
CA GLU A 122 14.81 -10.14 -8.54
C GLU A 122 14.31 -11.34 -7.70
N ARG A 123 13.83 -12.39 -8.37
CA ARG A 123 13.48 -13.65 -7.71
C ARG A 123 14.68 -14.32 -7.05
N ALA A 124 15.79 -14.50 -7.76
CA ALA A 124 17.00 -15.11 -7.20
C ALA A 124 17.57 -14.31 -6.00
N ARG A 125 17.48 -12.98 -6.05
CA ARG A 125 17.84 -12.11 -4.93
C ARG A 125 16.94 -12.32 -3.71
N ARG A 126 15.62 -12.39 -3.89
CA ARG A 126 14.66 -12.59 -2.79
C ARG A 126 14.66 -14.01 -2.22
N GLU A 127 14.97 -15.00 -3.05
CA GLU A 127 15.21 -16.39 -2.60
C GLU A 127 16.43 -16.48 -1.67
N ALA A 128 17.53 -15.77 -1.99
CA ALA A 128 18.70 -15.68 -1.11
C ALA A 128 18.40 -14.97 0.23
N GLU A 129 17.38 -14.12 0.27
CA GLU A 129 16.91 -13.42 1.48
C GLU A 129 15.82 -14.22 2.24
N GLY A 130 15.51 -15.47 1.86
CA GLY A 130 14.60 -16.36 2.58
C GLY A 130 13.10 -16.05 2.41
N ARG A 131 12.71 -15.20 1.46
CA ARG A 131 11.32 -14.74 1.24
C ARG A 131 10.57 -15.58 0.20
N LEU A 132 10.38 -16.88 0.48
CA LEU A 132 9.76 -17.85 -0.43
C LEU A 132 8.27 -17.57 -0.75
N ALA A 133 7.55 -16.87 0.12
CA ALA A 133 6.12 -16.60 -0.04
C ALA A 133 5.77 -15.63 -1.19
N GLU A 134 6.75 -14.90 -1.75
CA GLU A 134 6.53 -13.91 -2.81
C GLU A 134 6.66 -14.48 -4.24
N ILE A 135 6.99 -15.77 -4.38
CA ILE A 135 7.24 -16.42 -5.68
C ILE A 135 5.99 -16.45 -6.59
N SER A 136 4.79 -16.53 -6.01
CA SER A 136 3.52 -16.57 -6.75
C SER A 136 3.21 -15.25 -7.46
N SER A 137 3.58 -14.11 -6.88
CA SER A 137 3.35 -12.77 -7.46
C SER A 137 4.16 -12.54 -8.74
N PHE A 138 5.35 -13.14 -8.86
CA PHE A 138 6.19 -13.01 -10.06
C PHE A 138 5.57 -13.66 -11.29
N ALA A 139 4.83 -14.76 -11.11
CA ALA A 139 4.14 -15.43 -12.21
C ALA A 139 3.03 -14.54 -12.81
N LEU A 140 2.28 -13.83 -11.95
CA LEU A 140 1.25 -12.89 -12.38
C LEU A 140 1.87 -11.71 -13.13
N ILE A 141 2.90 -11.07 -12.57
CA ILE A 141 3.59 -9.93 -13.21
C ILE A 141 4.16 -10.33 -14.58
N ARG A 142 4.78 -11.51 -14.68
CA ARG A 142 5.28 -12.04 -15.96
C ARG A 142 4.15 -12.22 -16.97
N THR A 143 3.05 -12.85 -16.57
CA THR A 143 1.93 -13.16 -17.47
C THR A 143 1.28 -11.88 -17.98
N VAL A 144 1.01 -10.93 -17.09
CA VAL A 144 0.44 -9.62 -17.45
C VAL A 144 1.39 -8.83 -18.34
N GLY A 145 2.68 -8.76 -17.97
CA GLY A 145 3.69 -8.06 -18.77
C GLY A 145 3.85 -8.64 -20.18
N GLN A 146 3.81 -9.97 -20.31
CA GLN A 146 3.82 -10.64 -21.62
C GLN A 146 2.57 -10.30 -22.43
N ALA A 147 1.39 -10.34 -21.82
CA ALA A 147 0.15 -9.97 -22.49
C ALA A 147 0.19 -8.53 -23.03
N VAL A 148 0.71 -7.58 -22.25
CA VAL A 148 0.88 -6.17 -22.66
C VAL A 148 1.85 -6.05 -23.83
N VAL A 149 3.02 -6.69 -23.78
CA VAL A 149 4.00 -6.65 -24.88
C VAL A 149 3.41 -7.19 -26.17
N TRP A 150 2.71 -8.33 -26.12
CA TRP A 150 2.09 -8.93 -27.30
C TRP A 150 0.93 -8.10 -27.83
N ALA A 151 0.12 -7.49 -26.95
CA ALA A 151 -0.94 -6.57 -27.35
C ALA A 151 -0.38 -5.36 -28.11
N LEU A 152 0.72 -4.75 -27.63
CA LEU A 152 1.37 -3.63 -28.32
C LEU A 152 1.91 -4.02 -29.70
N ILE A 153 2.52 -5.21 -29.83
CA ILE A 153 3.02 -5.70 -31.11
C ILE A 153 1.88 -5.97 -32.08
N LEU A 154 0.76 -6.53 -31.59
CA LEU A 154 -0.43 -6.73 -32.41
C LEU A 154 -0.95 -5.41 -32.96
N VAL A 155 -0.99 -4.33 -32.16
CA VAL A 155 -1.38 -3.00 -32.63
C VAL A 155 -0.46 -2.51 -33.75
N VAL A 156 0.86 -2.67 -33.62
CA VAL A 156 1.84 -2.27 -34.65
C VAL A 156 1.64 -3.07 -35.95
N ILE A 157 1.34 -4.37 -35.85
CA ILE A 157 1.07 -5.21 -37.02
C ILE A 157 -0.22 -4.78 -37.73
N LEU A 158 -1.30 -4.53 -36.96
CA LEU A 158 -2.58 -4.07 -37.50
C LEU A 158 -2.46 -2.68 -38.15
N ALA A 159 -1.68 -1.78 -37.56
CA ALA A 159 -1.39 -0.47 -38.13
C ALA A 159 -0.80 -0.58 -39.54
N ASN A 160 0.10 -1.55 -39.75
CA ASN A 160 0.72 -1.79 -41.05
C ASN A 160 -0.22 -2.48 -42.07
N LEU A 161 -1.35 -3.03 -41.62
CA LEU A 161 -2.44 -3.51 -42.48
C LEU A 161 -3.42 -2.40 -42.88
N GLY A 162 -3.12 -1.14 -42.53
CA GLY A 162 -4.00 0.00 -42.81
C GLY A 162 -5.18 0.11 -41.84
N VAL A 163 -5.18 -0.65 -40.74
CA VAL A 163 -6.16 -0.45 -39.66
C VAL A 163 -5.89 0.88 -38.98
N GLU A 164 -6.93 1.68 -38.82
CA GLU A 164 -6.81 2.99 -38.19
C GLU A 164 -6.42 2.85 -36.71
N ILE A 165 -5.18 3.23 -36.40
CA ILE A 165 -4.60 3.15 -35.05
C ILE A 165 -5.47 3.92 -34.05
N SER A 166 -6.09 5.03 -34.47
CA SER A 166 -7.00 5.83 -33.65
C SER A 166 -8.13 4.98 -33.05
N THR A 167 -8.73 4.09 -33.84
CA THR A 167 -9.84 3.24 -33.37
C THR A 167 -9.36 2.15 -32.41
N LEU A 168 -8.20 1.55 -32.69
CA LEU A 168 -7.58 0.55 -31.82
C LEU A 168 -7.17 1.16 -30.48
N VAL A 169 -6.49 2.32 -30.50
CA VAL A 169 -6.08 3.02 -29.28
C VAL A 169 -7.30 3.50 -28.49
N ALA A 170 -8.35 3.98 -29.16
CA ALA A 170 -9.60 4.35 -28.48
C ALA A 170 -10.23 3.14 -27.77
N SER A 171 -10.32 2.00 -28.46
CA SER A 171 -10.87 0.75 -27.89
C SER A 171 -10.04 0.22 -26.70
N LEU A 172 -8.71 0.24 -26.82
CA LEU A 172 -7.79 -0.08 -25.72
C LEU A 172 -7.89 0.91 -24.56
N GLY A 173 -8.13 2.19 -24.83
CA GLY A 173 -8.41 3.20 -23.80
C GLY A 173 -9.67 2.87 -23.00
N VAL A 174 -10.78 2.56 -23.69
CA VAL A 174 -12.04 2.15 -23.03
C VAL A 174 -11.85 0.84 -22.25
N GLY A 175 -11.18 -0.15 -22.84
CA GLY A 175 -10.84 -1.40 -22.15
C GLY A 175 -9.94 -1.17 -20.92
N GLY A 176 -8.98 -0.25 -21.02
CA GLY A 176 -8.11 0.15 -19.92
C GLY A 176 -8.88 0.80 -18.77
N ILE A 177 -9.85 1.67 -19.06
CA ILE A 177 -10.74 2.26 -18.06
C ILE A 177 -11.55 1.18 -17.34
N ALA A 178 -12.11 0.21 -18.08
CA ALA A 178 -12.85 -0.89 -17.47
C ALA A 178 -11.99 -1.73 -16.51
N VAL A 179 -10.74 -2.04 -16.91
CA VAL A 179 -9.78 -2.73 -16.04
C VAL A 179 -9.40 -1.88 -14.83
N ALA A 180 -9.19 -0.57 -15.00
CA ALA A 180 -8.87 0.36 -13.92
C ALA A 180 -10.00 0.45 -12.88
N LEU A 181 -11.25 0.53 -13.34
CA LEU A 181 -12.44 0.52 -12.48
C LEU A 181 -12.56 -0.82 -11.73
N ALA A 182 -12.33 -1.95 -12.40
CA ALA A 182 -12.34 -3.26 -11.76
C ALA A 182 -11.24 -3.41 -10.69
N ALA A 183 -10.07 -2.80 -10.92
CA ALA A 183 -8.93 -2.84 -10.01
C ALA A 183 -8.95 -1.74 -8.93
N GLN A 184 -9.88 -0.78 -9.01
CA GLN A 184 -9.89 0.43 -8.16
C GLN A 184 -9.86 0.08 -6.67
N ASN A 185 -10.69 -0.87 -6.23
CA ASN A 185 -10.77 -1.27 -4.83
C ASN A 185 -9.47 -1.93 -4.34
N LEU A 186 -8.84 -2.75 -5.19
CA LEU A 186 -7.58 -3.41 -4.85
C LEU A 186 -6.45 -2.39 -4.69
N LEU A 187 -6.35 -1.42 -5.59
CA LEU A 187 -5.38 -0.34 -5.50
C LEU A 187 -5.64 0.55 -4.27
N GLY A 188 -6.90 0.85 -3.98
CA GLY A 188 -7.29 1.59 -2.77
C GLY A 188 -6.82 0.92 -1.49
N ASP A 189 -7.03 -0.39 -1.34
CA ASP A 189 -6.57 -1.17 -0.19
C ASP A 189 -5.03 -1.13 -0.05
N LEU A 190 -4.31 -1.22 -1.17
CA LEU A 190 -2.84 -1.16 -1.20
C LEU A 190 -2.33 0.22 -0.77
N PHE A 191 -2.92 1.29 -1.30
CA PHE A 191 -2.57 2.66 -0.91
C PHE A 191 -2.87 2.90 0.57
N ALA A 192 -3.99 2.39 1.08
CA ALA A 192 -4.30 2.50 2.51
C ALA A 192 -3.23 1.82 3.38
N SER A 193 -2.80 0.61 3.02
CA SER A 193 -1.70 -0.05 3.74
C SER A 193 -0.38 0.72 3.66
N LEU A 194 -0.07 1.28 2.49
CA LEU A 194 1.15 2.03 2.28
C LEU A 194 1.15 3.32 3.10
N SER A 195 0.02 4.04 3.14
CA SER A 195 -0.14 5.24 3.97
C SER A 195 0.03 4.94 5.45
N ILE A 196 -0.52 3.83 5.97
CA ILE A 196 -0.29 3.43 7.38
C ILE A 196 1.21 3.21 7.65
N ILE A 197 1.95 2.59 6.72
CA ILE A 197 3.38 2.30 6.90
C ILE A 197 4.24 3.58 6.81
N LEU A 198 3.89 4.48 5.88
CA LEU A 198 4.65 5.71 5.64
C LEU A 198 4.35 6.79 6.67
N ASP A 199 3.08 7.06 6.94
CA ASP A 199 2.64 8.15 7.83
C ASP A 199 2.60 7.72 9.30
N ARG A 200 2.55 6.40 9.56
CA ARG A 200 2.52 5.78 10.89
C ARG A 200 1.56 6.46 11.88
N PRO A 201 0.26 6.58 11.56
CA PRO A 201 -0.74 7.10 12.51
C PRO A 201 -0.88 6.22 13.77
N PHE A 202 -0.50 4.94 13.64
CA PHE A 202 -0.35 3.98 14.73
C PHE A 202 0.66 2.90 14.32
N GLU A 203 1.32 2.30 15.31
CA GLU A 203 2.28 1.23 15.12
C GLU A 203 1.81 -0.08 15.78
N VAL A 204 2.51 -1.17 15.49
CA VAL A 204 2.32 -2.44 16.21
C VAL A 204 2.69 -2.24 17.67
N GLY A 205 1.79 -2.62 18.57
CA GLY A 205 1.89 -2.41 20.02
C GLY A 205 1.07 -1.23 20.53
N ASP A 206 0.56 -0.36 19.65
CA ASP A 206 -0.22 0.80 20.07
C ASP A 206 -1.62 0.39 20.53
N PHE A 207 -2.11 1.03 21.59
CA PHE A 207 -3.51 0.91 22.00
C PHE A 207 -4.34 1.95 21.25
N VAL A 208 -5.29 1.47 20.45
CA VAL A 208 -6.12 2.30 19.57
C VAL A 208 -7.61 2.11 19.87
N VAL A 209 -8.37 3.17 19.72
CA VAL A 209 -9.84 3.15 19.76
C VAL A 209 -10.39 3.65 18.44
N VAL A 210 -11.27 2.85 17.85
CA VAL A 210 -11.91 3.10 16.54
C VAL A 210 -13.41 2.88 16.71
N GLY A 211 -14.18 3.98 16.72
CA GLY A 211 -15.61 3.92 17.04
C GLY A 211 -15.85 3.36 18.46
N SER A 212 -16.62 2.28 18.57
CA SER A 212 -16.88 1.57 19.84
C SER A 212 -15.81 0.53 20.18
N LEU A 213 -14.98 0.14 19.22
CA LEU A 213 -14.01 -0.93 19.32
C LEU A 213 -12.67 -0.40 19.83
N ARG A 214 -12.01 -1.16 20.71
CA ARG A 214 -10.74 -0.77 21.34
C ARG A 214 -9.81 -1.96 21.49
N GLY A 215 -8.51 -1.74 21.38
CA GLY A 215 -7.53 -2.79 21.59
C GLY A 215 -6.12 -2.42 21.17
N THR A 216 -5.20 -3.38 21.31
CA THR A 216 -3.79 -3.22 20.96
C THR A 216 -3.50 -3.76 19.56
N VAL A 217 -2.87 -2.96 18.70
CA VAL A 217 -2.46 -3.38 17.36
C VAL A 217 -1.44 -4.52 17.46
N LYS A 218 -1.76 -5.70 16.91
CA LYS A 218 -0.85 -6.86 16.89
C LYS A 218 -0.13 -7.03 15.58
N ARG A 219 -0.78 -6.74 14.46
CA ARG A 219 -0.20 -6.90 13.12
C ARG A 219 -0.86 -5.98 12.12
N ILE A 220 -0.04 -5.27 11.34
CA ILE A 220 -0.48 -4.51 10.16
C ILE A 220 -0.16 -5.38 8.94
N GLY A 221 -1.18 -5.72 8.15
CA GLY A 221 -1.05 -6.47 6.90
C GLY A 221 -1.35 -5.61 5.67
N LEU A 222 -1.24 -6.20 4.49
CA LEU A 222 -1.40 -5.49 3.21
C LEU A 222 -2.81 -4.96 2.94
N LYS A 223 -3.84 -5.60 3.49
CA LYS A 223 -5.25 -5.18 3.37
C LYS A 223 -5.92 -4.91 4.71
N THR A 224 -5.48 -5.63 5.74
CA THR A 224 -6.14 -5.62 7.05
C THR A 224 -5.14 -5.46 8.18
N THR A 225 -5.58 -4.78 9.24
CA THR A 225 -4.88 -4.68 10.52
C THR A 225 -5.61 -5.51 11.57
N ARG A 226 -4.84 -6.26 12.36
CA ARG A 226 -5.34 -7.11 13.46
C ARG A 226 -5.10 -6.40 14.79
N VAL A 227 -6.17 -6.21 15.55
CA VAL A 227 -6.18 -5.53 16.84
C VAL A 227 -6.70 -6.51 17.90
N GLN A 228 -5.97 -6.65 19.00
CA GLN A 228 -6.37 -7.50 20.12
C GLN A 228 -7.21 -6.68 21.09
N SER A 229 -8.49 -7.03 21.25
CA SER A 229 -9.36 -6.41 22.25
C SER A 229 -8.89 -6.71 23.67
N LEU A 230 -9.29 -5.85 24.61
CA LEU A 230 -9.13 -6.09 26.05
C LEU A 230 -9.93 -7.33 26.50
N ASP A 231 -11.00 -7.67 25.79
CA ASP A 231 -11.84 -8.84 26.07
C ASP A 231 -11.24 -10.17 25.54
N GLY A 232 -10.05 -10.13 24.93
CA GLY A 232 -9.34 -11.32 24.46
C GLY A 232 -9.66 -11.75 23.02
N GLU A 233 -10.60 -11.11 22.35
CA GLU A 233 -10.90 -11.32 20.92
C GLU A 233 -9.94 -10.58 19.97
N GLN A 234 -9.76 -11.12 18.76
CA GLN A 234 -9.00 -10.47 17.69
C GLN A 234 -9.93 -9.76 16.71
N ILE A 235 -9.90 -8.43 16.74
CA ILE A 235 -10.64 -7.55 15.85
C ILE A 235 -9.85 -7.36 14.54
N VAL A 236 -10.57 -7.35 13.42
CA VAL A 236 -10.00 -7.29 12.08
C VAL A 236 -10.56 -6.09 11.35
N PHE A 237 -9.71 -5.10 11.10
CA PHE A 237 -10.10 -3.91 10.37
C PHE A 237 -9.53 -3.95 8.96
N GLY A 238 -10.31 -3.46 7.98
CA GLY A 238 -9.74 -3.07 6.69
C GLY A 238 -8.86 -1.83 6.87
N ASN A 239 -7.72 -1.76 6.18
CA ASN A 239 -6.84 -0.60 6.27
C ASN A 239 -7.55 0.67 5.77
N ALA A 240 -8.37 0.56 4.72
CA ALA A 240 -9.18 1.68 4.22
C ALA A 240 -10.22 2.16 5.25
N ASP A 241 -10.82 1.24 6.01
CA ASP A 241 -11.77 1.56 7.08
C ASP A 241 -11.08 2.33 8.22
N LEU A 242 -9.88 1.91 8.63
CA LEU A 242 -9.09 2.62 9.64
C LEU A 242 -8.72 4.05 9.23
N LEU A 243 -8.38 4.27 7.96
CA LEU A 243 -7.98 5.60 7.47
C LEU A 243 -9.17 6.52 7.20
N THR A 244 -10.35 5.96 6.92
CA THR A 244 -11.59 6.76 6.76
C THR A 244 -12.26 7.04 8.10
N SER A 245 -11.96 6.24 9.12
CA SER A 245 -12.44 6.41 10.49
C SER A 245 -11.55 7.34 11.33
N ARG A 246 -12.11 7.84 12.44
CA ARG A 246 -11.34 8.56 13.46
C ARG A 246 -10.64 7.55 14.38
N VAL A 247 -9.31 7.53 14.35
CA VAL A 247 -8.50 6.68 15.22
C VAL A 247 -7.98 7.50 16.41
N GLN A 248 -8.29 7.07 17.63
CA GLN A 248 -7.67 7.61 18.83
C GLN A 248 -6.50 6.71 19.22
N ASN A 249 -5.27 7.23 19.11
CA ASN A 249 -4.07 6.50 19.51
C ASN A 249 -3.60 6.97 20.90
N PHE A 250 -3.55 6.04 21.85
CA PHE A 250 -3.20 6.34 23.23
C PHE A 250 -1.70 6.22 23.54
N LYS A 251 -0.87 5.67 22.64
CA LYS A 251 0.59 5.57 22.86
C LYS A 251 1.25 6.95 22.96
N HIS A 252 0.76 7.92 22.19
CA HIS A 252 1.26 9.29 22.22
C HIS A 252 0.64 10.17 23.32
N MET A 253 -0.22 9.61 24.17
CA MET A 253 -0.81 10.33 25.30
C MET A 253 0.25 10.53 26.39
N GLN A 254 0.83 11.73 26.45
CA GLN A 254 1.83 12.08 27.47
C GLN A 254 1.19 12.40 28.83
N GLU A 255 -0.01 12.99 28.80
CA GLU A 255 -0.74 13.38 29.99
C GLU A 255 -2.21 12.96 29.87
N ARG A 256 -2.80 12.53 30.98
CA ARG A 256 -4.21 12.13 31.06
C ARG A 256 -5.00 13.09 31.94
N ARG A 257 -6.00 13.75 31.35
CA ARG A 257 -6.94 14.60 32.09
C ARG A 257 -7.91 13.73 32.89
N VAL A 258 -8.02 14.00 34.18
CA VAL A 258 -8.96 13.37 35.10
C VAL A 258 -10.03 14.38 35.49
N THR A 259 -11.28 13.95 35.53
CA THR A 259 -12.39 14.74 36.09
C THR A 259 -12.91 13.98 37.30
N LEU A 260 -12.54 14.45 38.49
CA LEU A 260 -13.02 13.93 39.76
C LEU A 260 -14.25 14.74 40.19
N ARG A 261 -15.32 14.05 40.54
CA ARG A 261 -16.55 14.65 41.07
C ARG A 261 -16.90 13.98 42.38
N PHE A 262 -17.19 14.79 43.39
CA PHE A 262 -17.67 14.31 44.69
C PHE A 262 -18.65 15.31 45.29
N GLY A 263 -19.56 14.82 46.13
CA GLY A 263 -20.56 15.63 46.79
C GLY A 263 -20.47 15.50 48.30
N VAL A 264 -20.67 16.61 49.01
CA VAL A 264 -20.77 16.63 50.49
C VAL A 264 -22.20 16.96 50.93
N LEU A 265 -22.54 16.68 52.18
CA LEU A 265 -23.89 16.95 52.72
C LEU A 265 -24.25 18.44 52.70
N TYR A 266 -25.56 18.73 52.57
CA TYR A 266 -26.11 20.09 52.70
C TYR A 266 -25.97 20.70 54.10
N SER A 267 -25.68 19.87 55.10
CA SER A 267 -25.36 20.33 56.46
C SER A 267 -23.98 20.98 56.57
N SER A 268 -23.11 20.82 55.57
CA SER A 268 -21.79 21.45 55.53
C SER A 268 -21.94 22.97 55.42
N THR A 269 -21.13 23.71 56.18
CA THR A 269 -21.18 25.17 56.19
C THR A 269 -20.53 25.76 54.93
N SER A 270 -20.90 27.00 54.59
CA SER A 270 -20.29 27.72 53.47
C SER A 270 -18.76 27.87 53.61
N GLU A 271 -18.27 27.99 54.85
CA GLU A 271 -16.83 28.09 55.13
C GLU A 271 -16.10 26.78 54.85
N GLN A 272 -16.66 25.64 55.28
CA GLN A 272 -16.11 24.31 54.97
C GLN A 272 -16.06 24.07 53.46
N VAL A 273 -17.15 24.41 52.77
CA VAL A 273 -17.27 24.28 51.30
C VAL A 273 -16.26 25.16 50.58
N ALA A 274 -16.04 26.40 51.04
CA ALA A 274 -15.08 27.33 50.45
C ALA A 274 -13.61 26.90 50.60
N LYS A 275 -13.27 26.17 51.67
CA LYS A 275 -11.90 25.68 51.91
C LYS A 275 -11.54 24.46 51.06
N MET A 276 -12.51 23.62 50.72
CA MET A 276 -12.28 22.33 50.09
C MET A 276 -11.48 22.41 48.77
N PRO A 277 -11.73 23.35 47.84
CA PRO A 277 -10.94 23.45 46.62
C PRO A 277 -9.44 23.66 46.86
N GLY A 278 -9.08 24.48 47.85
CA GLY A 278 -7.70 24.71 48.26
C GLY A 278 -7.06 23.46 48.86
N ARG A 279 -7.82 22.71 49.65
CA ARG A 279 -7.36 21.44 50.24
C ARG A 279 -7.13 20.37 49.17
N VAL A 280 -8.01 20.25 48.18
CA VAL A 280 -7.82 19.32 47.06
C VAL A 280 -6.62 19.72 46.19
N LYS A 281 -6.41 21.02 45.97
CA LYS A 281 -5.20 21.51 45.29
C LYS A 281 -3.92 21.02 45.98
N GLN A 282 -3.83 21.18 47.30
CA GLN A 282 -2.67 20.72 48.09
C GLN A 282 -2.45 19.20 47.97
N ILE A 283 -3.52 18.41 47.99
CA ILE A 283 -3.43 16.94 47.83
C ILE A 283 -2.81 16.57 46.48
N ILE A 284 -3.25 17.24 45.41
CA ILE A 284 -2.79 16.95 44.04
C ILE A 284 -1.35 17.41 43.86
N GLU A 285 -1.01 18.61 44.33
CA GLU A 285 0.35 19.16 44.23
C GLU A 285 1.37 18.40 45.10
N ALA A 286 0.92 17.71 46.15
CA ALA A 286 1.77 16.87 46.99
C ALA A 286 2.16 15.53 46.34
N GLN A 287 1.48 15.09 45.29
CA GLN A 287 1.76 13.83 44.62
C GLN A 287 2.64 14.02 43.38
N GLU A 288 3.77 13.33 43.35
CA GLU A 288 4.67 13.35 42.19
C GLU A 288 4.03 12.70 40.96
N GLY A 289 4.10 13.39 39.82
CA GLY A 289 3.48 12.95 38.56
C GLY A 289 2.04 13.39 38.37
N LEU A 290 1.52 14.29 39.22
CA LEU A 290 0.26 14.99 39.01
C LEU A 290 0.47 16.48 38.75
N ARG A 291 -0.44 17.08 37.98
CA ARG A 291 -0.50 18.52 37.74
C ARG A 291 -1.92 19.01 37.99
N PHE A 292 -2.06 19.91 38.95
CA PHE A 292 -3.34 20.55 39.25
C PHE A 292 -3.77 21.48 38.10
N ASP A 293 -5.08 21.53 37.84
CA ASP A 293 -5.69 22.45 36.86
C ASP A 293 -6.73 23.34 37.56
N ARG A 294 -7.82 22.75 38.05
CA ARG A 294 -8.85 23.49 38.80
C ARG A 294 -9.60 22.62 39.80
N ALA A 295 -10.16 23.26 40.82
CA ALA A 295 -11.12 22.69 41.74
C ALA A 295 -12.16 23.76 42.08
N HIS A 296 -13.44 23.42 42.00
CA HIS A 296 -14.52 24.36 42.32
C HIS A 296 -15.68 23.65 43.00
N PHE A 297 -16.37 24.39 43.87
CA PHE A 297 -17.77 24.10 44.20
C PHE A 297 -18.58 24.32 42.92
N ALA A 298 -19.02 23.24 42.30
CA ALA A 298 -19.63 23.22 40.98
C ALA A 298 -21.12 23.62 41.02
N GLY A 299 -21.81 23.30 42.12
CA GLY A 299 -23.20 23.68 42.30
C GLY A 299 -23.94 22.80 43.29
N PHE A 300 -25.26 22.91 43.25
CA PHE A 300 -26.20 22.24 44.15
C PHE A 300 -26.83 21.05 43.43
N GLY A 301 -26.54 19.83 43.90
CA GLY A 301 -27.10 18.57 43.40
C GLY A 301 -28.38 18.17 44.14
N ALA A 302 -29.06 17.11 43.68
CA ALA A 302 -30.35 16.70 44.26
C ALA A 302 -30.28 16.34 45.76
N SER A 303 -29.12 15.87 46.24
CA SER A 303 -28.90 15.53 47.65
C SER A 303 -27.49 15.90 48.14
N SER A 304 -26.75 16.72 47.38
CA SER A 304 -25.33 17.01 47.61
C SER A 304 -24.95 18.44 47.24
N LEU A 305 -23.90 18.94 47.89
CA LEU A 305 -23.11 20.09 47.43
C LEU A 305 -21.96 19.54 46.58
N ASP A 306 -22.00 19.79 45.27
CA ASP A 306 -21.14 19.11 44.30
C ASP A 306 -19.84 19.87 44.05
N PHE A 307 -18.74 19.14 44.02
CA PHE A 307 -17.42 19.61 43.62
C PHE A 307 -16.98 19.00 42.29
N GLU A 308 -16.35 19.81 41.45
CA GLU A 308 -15.64 19.35 40.25
C GLU A 308 -14.17 19.71 40.35
N VAL A 309 -13.32 18.70 40.15
CA VAL A 309 -11.87 18.83 40.20
C VAL A 309 -11.28 18.26 38.91
N ILE A 310 -10.42 19.04 38.28
CA ILE A 310 -9.63 18.63 37.12
C ILE A 310 -8.16 18.65 37.49
N TYR A 311 -7.48 17.57 37.14
CA TYR A 311 -6.04 17.47 37.21
C TYR A 311 -5.53 16.55 36.09
N TRP A 312 -4.24 16.60 35.86
CA TRP A 312 -3.55 15.82 34.83
C TRP A 312 -2.62 14.82 35.49
N VAL A 313 -2.63 13.58 35.01
CA VAL A 313 -1.63 12.57 35.34
C VAL A 313 -0.55 12.62 34.26
N LEU A 314 0.69 12.87 34.66
CA LEU A 314 1.85 13.06 33.78
C LEU A 314 2.51 11.71 33.44
N SER A 315 1.69 10.74 33.01
CA SER A 315 2.16 9.41 32.64
C SER A 315 1.29 8.79 31.55
N SER A 316 1.94 8.10 30.61
CA SER A 316 1.29 7.26 29.61
C SER A 316 0.92 5.87 30.15
N ASP A 317 1.53 5.44 31.26
CA ASP A 317 1.31 4.14 31.87
C ASP A 317 -0.08 4.08 32.53
N TYR A 318 -0.88 3.10 32.10
CA TYR A 318 -2.25 2.98 32.58
C TYR A 318 -2.34 2.54 34.04
N VAL A 319 -1.44 1.65 34.49
CA VAL A 319 -1.44 1.15 35.88
C VAL A 319 -1.04 2.28 36.82
N ARG A 320 0.03 3.01 36.49
CA ARG A 320 0.46 4.20 37.25
C ARG A 320 -0.64 5.25 37.35
N PHE A 321 -1.39 5.46 36.27
CA PHE A 321 -2.57 6.33 36.30
C PHE A 321 -3.61 5.87 37.33
N MET A 322 -3.95 4.58 37.34
CA MET A 322 -4.93 4.03 38.28
C MET A 322 -4.46 4.18 39.73
N ASP A 323 -3.18 3.92 40.00
CA ASP A 323 -2.60 4.05 41.34
C ASP A 323 -2.62 5.50 41.85
N LEU A 324 -2.24 6.47 41.01
CA LEU A 324 -2.29 7.89 41.35
C LEU A 324 -3.74 8.37 41.54
N GLN A 325 -4.66 7.92 40.69
CA GLN A 325 -6.08 8.25 40.85
C GLN A 325 -6.62 7.71 42.18
N GLN A 326 -6.28 6.47 42.55
CA GLN A 326 -6.66 5.89 43.84
C GLN A 326 -6.07 6.70 45.00
N ALA A 327 -4.80 7.08 44.95
CA ALA A 327 -4.16 7.87 45.98
C ALA A 327 -4.85 9.22 46.19
N VAL A 328 -5.20 9.93 45.11
CA VAL A 328 -5.99 11.17 45.17
C VAL A 328 -7.37 10.93 45.80
N ASN A 329 -8.10 9.89 45.36
CA ASN A 329 -9.43 9.59 45.89
C ASN A 329 -9.41 9.34 47.40
N LEU A 330 -8.44 8.55 47.88
CA LEU A 330 -8.29 8.27 49.32
C LEU A 330 -7.91 9.51 50.11
N ALA A 331 -7.00 10.35 49.58
CA ALA A 331 -6.60 11.59 50.24
C ALA A 331 -7.74 12.62 50.30
N VAL A 332 -8.54 12.73 49.24
CA VAL A 332 -9.76 13.57 49.24
C VAL A 332 -10.76 13.04 50.27
N MET A 333 -10.93 11.72 50.37
CA MET A 333 -11.81 11.12 51.37
C MET A 333 -11.40 11.47 52.80
N THR A 334 -10.09 11.42 53.09
CA THR A 334 -9.56 11.83 54.39
C THR A 334 -9.76 13.33 54.64
N ALA A 335 -9.44 14.18 53.66
CA ALA A 335 -9.54 15.63 53.82
C ALA A 335 -10.96 16.15 54.00
N VAL A 336 -11.96 15.52 53.38
CA VAL A 336 -13.37 15.85 53.61
C VAL A 336 -13.74 15.63 55.08
N ARG A 337 -13.31 14.50 55.67
CA ARG A 337 -13.55 14.21 57.09
C ARG A 337 -12.77 15.11 58.03
N GLU A 338 -11.52 15.46 57.69
CA GLU A 338 -10.69 16.39 58.47
C GLU A 338 -11.30 17.79 58.58
N GLU A 339 -11.99 18.25 57.53
CA GLU A 339 -12.74 19.52 57.55
C GLU A 339 -14.12 19.42 58.22
N GLY A 340 -14.44 18.27 58.82
CA GLY A 340 -15.72 18.04 59.52
C GLY A 340 -16.93 17.97 58.58
N MET A 341 -16.71 17.59 57.32
CA MET A 341 -17.76 17.31 56.36
C MET A 341 -17.91 15.80 56.15
N ASP A 342 -19.06 15.39 55.62
CA ASP A 342 -19.32 14.01 55.21
C ASP A 342 -19.78 13.95 53.76
N PHE A 343 -19.52 12.81 53.12
CA PHE A 343 -19.96 12.55 51.76
C PHE A 343 -21.48 12.39 51.70
N ALA A 344 -22.08 13.03 50.71
CA ALA A 344 -23.49 12.91 50.47
C ALA A 344 -23.85 11.53 49.91
N PHE A 345 -24.99 11.03 50.37
CA PHE A 345 -25.69 9.88 49.81
C PHE A 345 -27.05 10.33 49.30
N PRO A 346 -27.65 9.62 48.33
CA PRO A 346 -29.00 9.92 47.87
C PRO A 346 -29.97 10.00 49.05
N SER A 347 -30.62 11.15 49.23
CA SER A 347 -31.47 11.45 50.37
C SER A 347 -32.86 11.87 49.90
N GLN A 348 -33.90 11.39 50.56
CA GLN A 348 -35.28 11.75 50.26
C GLN A 348 -36.03 12.13 51.54
N SER A 349 -36.81 13.20 51.46
CA SER A 349 -37.79 13.53 52.49
C SER A 349 -39.12 12.86 52.12
N VAL A 350 -39.58 11.94 52.96
CA VAL A 350 -40.86 11.23 52.76
C VAL A 350 -41.95 11.92 53.58
N TYR A 351 -42.94 12.48 52.90
CA TYR A 351 -44.15 12.99 53.55
C TYR A 351 -45.16 11.84 53.72
N LEU A 352 -45.49 11.52 54.98
CA LEU A 352 -46.49 10.50 55.30
C LEU A 352 -47.85 11.16 55.51
N GLU A 353 -48.78 10.96 54.58
CA GLU A 353 -50.14 11.52 54.65
C GLU A 353 -50.98 10.89 55.78
N THR A 354 -50.72 9.64 56.14
CA THR A 354 -51.36 9.00 57.30
C THR A 354 -50.36 8.07 58.00
N VAL A 355 -50.15 8.29 59.29
CA VAL A 355 -49.31 7.40 60.12
C VAL A 355 -50.14 6.14 60.47
N PRO A 356 -49.70 4.92 60.10
CA PRO A 356 -50.42 3.71 60.45
C PRO A 356 -50.56 3.57 61.98
N LYS A 357 -51.77 3.31 62.47
CA LYS A 357 -52.10 3.27 63.91
C LYS A 357 -51.25 2.29 64.76
N GLY A 358 -50.56 1.34 64.11
CA GLY A 358 -49.66 0.38 64.77
C GLY A 358 -48.23 0.88 65.03
N LEU A 359 -47.78 1.96 64.38
CA LEU A 359 -46.40 2.49 64.47
C LEU A 359 -46.20 3.43 65.68
N LEU A 360 -47.27 3.87 66.34
CA LEU A 360 -47.24 4.80 67.47
C LEU A 360 -47.18 4.11 68.85
N ARG A 361 -46.88 2.80 68.92
CA ARG A 361 -46.72 2.07 70.19
C ARG A 361 -45.24 1.91 70.55
N ALA A 362 -44.64 2.96 71.10
CA ALA A 362 -43.51 2.87 72.03
C ALA A 362 -43.31 4.23 72.71
N THR A 363 -43.84 4.34 73.94
CA THR A 363 -43.34 5.28 74.97
C THR A 363 -42.38 4.55 75.87
#